data_AF-F5LR56-F1
#
_entry.id   AF-F5LR56-F1
#
_cell.length_a   1.000
_cell.length_b   1.000
_cell.length_c   1.000
_cell.angle_alpha   90.00
_cell.angle_beta   90.00
_cell.angle_gamma   90.00
#
_symmetry.space_group_name_H-M   'P 1'
#
loop_
_entity.id
_entity.type
_entity.pdbx_description
1 polymer ?
#
loop_
_entity_poly.entity_id
_entity_poly.type
_entity_poly.pdbx_seq_one_letter_code
_entity_poly.pdbx_strand_id
1 'polypeptide(L)'
;MDMDLTLETILDEMKRQIDKWAAYISDKDADQIVKRTSLQVGIHDYALLEYANGRTNVSDNNLDFTVPGAAARRGNSAETLTEEQVRERIVPELAAYIGQTLDALTPALIDYHFTFTGKFRTREGEVRVRIYEYVNETKKKQLLERISFYIEKKLEAGKYPTKPLETFFLSRHLLDERLFPNMDVGRIISLFEKIQQVNKGNKHLAEHRNYLTVALRNWAEDQWLPRYFDQAGTQFQKQYKKKARLGWKIPSRVRSSLSFMPQS
;
A
#
# COMPACT_ATOMS: atom_id res chain seq x y z
N MET A 1 -3.19 -29.45 -30.27
CA MET A 1 -2.05 -28.65 -30.74
C MET A 1 -1.68 -27.77 -29.56
N ASP A 2 -0.77 -28.26 -28.72
CA ASP A 2 -0.25 -27.48 -27.61
C ASP A 2 0.63 -26.40 -28.20
N MET A 3 0.17 -25.16 -28.09
CA MET A 3 0.91 -24.00 -28.53
C MET A 3 2.00 -23.79 -27.48
N ASP A 4 3.23 -24.15 -27.82
CA ASP A 4 4.40 -23.88 -26.99
C ASP A 4 4.43 -22.35 -26.76
N LEU A 5 4.08 -21.91 -25.56
CA LEU A 5 4.06 -20.49 -25.22
C LEU A 5 5.50 -20.01 -25.14
N THR A 6 5.95 -19.35 -26.21
CA THR A 6 7.24 -18.68 -26.22
C THR A 6 7.24 -17.56 -25.17
N LEU A 7 8.41 -17.26 -24.60
CA LEU A 7 8.58 -16.16 -23.65
C LEU A 7 8.05 -14.83 -24.20
N GLU A 8 8.22 -14.59 -25.50
CA GLU A 8 7.70 -13.43 -26.23
C GLU A 8 6.18 -13.39 -26.20
N THR A 9 5.51 -14.51 -26.47
CA THR A 9 4.03 -14.59 -26.41
C THR A 9 3.51 -14.30 -25.01
N ILE A 10 4.22 -14.76 -23.97
CA ILE A 10 3.87 -14.48 -22.57
C ILE A 10 4.04 -12.98 -22.26
N LEU A 11 5.12 -12.37 -22.71
CA LEU A 11 5.40 -10.95 -22.53
C LEU A 11 4.37 -10.06 -23.24
N ASP A 12 4.00 -10.40 -24.47
CA ASP A 12 2.99 -9.66 -25.22
C ASP A 12 1.62 -9.77 -24.55
N GLU A 13 1.27 -10.93 -24.00
CA GLU A 13 0.08 -11.06 -23.17
C GLU A 13 0.13 -10.14 -21.94
N MET A 14 1.27 -10.09 -21.25
CA MET A 14 1.44 -9.23 -20.08
C MET A 14 1.26 -7.75 -20.42
N LYS A 15 1.89 -7.27 -21.49
CA LYS A 15 1.72 -5.90 -22.00
C LYS A 15 0.26 -5.61 -22.35
N ARG A 16 -0.41 -6.54 -23.04
CA ARG A 16 -1.83 -6.40 -23.39
C ARG A 16 -2.73 -6.29 -22.14
N GLN A 17 -2.41 -7.00 -21.06
CA GLN A 17 -3.16 -6.86 -19.80
C GLN A 17 -2.86 -5.54 -19.08
N ILE A 18 -1.63 -5.02 -19.20
CA ILE A 18 -1.30 -3.67 -18.75
C ILE A 18 -2.12 -2.64 -19.53
N ASP A 19 -2.23 -2.76 -20.86
CA ASP A 19 -3.02 -1.83 -21.69
C ASP A 19 -4.50 -1.86 -21.31
N LYS A 20 -5.07 -3.05 -21.10
CA LYS A 20 -6.46 -3.20 -20.65
C LYS A 20 -6.69 -2.52 -19.30
N TRP A 21 -5.77 -2.70 -18.37
CA TRP A 21 -5.85 -2.03 -17.07
C TRP A 21 -5.73 -0.51 -17.21
N ALA A 22 -4.79 -0.02 -18.01
CA ALA A 22 -4.61 1.41 -18.27
C ALA A 22 -5.86 2.04 -18.91
N ALA A 23 -6.47 1.36 -19.87
CA ALA A 23 -7.75 1.77 -20.46
C ALA A 23 -8.89 1.76 -19.44
N TYR A 24 -8.97 0.72 -18.60
CA TYR A 24 -9.99 0.62 -17.55
C TYR A 24 -9.90 1.76 -16.54
N ILE A 25 -8.71 2.12 -16.06
CA ILE A 25 -8.57 3.23 -15.10
C ILE A 25 -8.81 4.58 -15.77
N SER A 26 -8.51 4.72 -17.06
CA SER A 26 -8.70 5.97 -17.81
C SER A 26 -10.17 6.31 -18.10
N ASP A 27 -11.08 5.35 -18.00
CA ASP A 27 -12.52 5.57 -18.14
C ASP A 27 -13.11 6.42 -16.99
N LYS A 28 -12.40 6.52 -15.87
CA LYS A 28 -12.83 7.29 -14.70
C LYS A 28 -12.52 8.77 -14.91
N ASP A 29 -13.47 9.65 -14.56
CA ASP A 29 -13.23 11.09 -14.46
C ASP A 29 -12.33 11.41 -13.25
N ALA A 30 -11.03 11.26 -13.47
CA ALA A 30 -10.04 11.37 -12.42
C ALA A 30 -10.00 12.77 -11.80
N ASP A 31 -10.18 13.80 -12.62
CA ASP A 31 -10.19 15.19 -12.18
C ASP A 31 -11.35 15.49 -11.25
N GLN A 32 -12.55 14.95 -11.51
CA GLN A 32 -13.68 15.11 -10.58
C GLN A 32 -13.50 14.32 -9.30
N ILE A 33 -12.87 13.14 -9.36
CA ILE A 33 -12.61 12.33 -8.15
C ILE A 33 -11.64 13.06 -7.23
N VAL A 34 -10.50 13.54 -7.73
CA VAL A 34 -9.49 14.21 -6.89
C VAL A 34 -9.97 15.56 -6.36
N LYS A 35 -10.96 16.21 -6.99
CA LYS A 35 -11.57 17.45 -6.50
C LYS A 35 -12.45 17.28 -5.25
N ARG A 36 -12.83 16.04 -4.88
CA ARG A 36 -13.69 15.77 -3.71
C ARG A 36 -13.03 16.16 -2.39
N THR A 37 -11.70 16.17 -2.35
CA THR A 37 -10.92 16.61 -1.18
C THR A 37 -9.53 17.07 -1.60
N SER A 38 -9.00 18.11 -0.96
CA SER A 38 -7.63 18.56 -1.20
C SER A 38 -6.57 17.53 -0.79
N LEU A 39 -6.94 16.57 0.07
CA LEU A 39 -6.03 15.52 0.55
C LEU A 39 -5.83 14.38 -0.46
N GLN A 40 -6.44 14.46 -1.64
CA GLN A 40 -6.27 13.49 -2.71
C GLN A 40 -5.50 14.14 -3.87
N VAL A 41 -4.37 13.55 -4.28
CA VAL A 41 -3.54 14.02 -5.41
C VAL A 41 -3.41 12.98 -6.54
N GLY A 42 -4.01 11.81 -6.35
CA GLY A 42 -4.32 10.84 -7.39
C GLY A 42 -5.26 9.75 -6.88
N ILE A 43 -5.46 8.70 -7.68
CA ILE A 43 -6.45 7.65 -7.40
C ILE A 43 -5.79 6.31 -7.14
N HIS A 44 -4.83 5.93 -7.99
CA HIS A 44 -4.19 4.63 -7.98
C HIS A 44 -2.76 4.76 -7.44
N ASP A 45 -2.46 4.04 -6.35
CA ASP A 45 -1.14 3.96 -5.71
C ASP A 45 -0.47 2.58 -5.93
N TYR A 46 -1.20 1.63 -6.51
CA TYR A 46 -0.78 0.25 -6.65
C TYR A 46 -1.41 -0.45 -7.85
N ALA A 47 -0.65 -1.35 -8.49
CA ALA A 47 -1.22 -2.43 -9.27
C ALA A 47 -0.37 -3.71 -9.19
N LEU A 48 -1.04 -4.85 -9.36
CA LEU A 48 -0.50 -6.19 -9.32
C LEU A 48 -0.74 -6.89 -10.66
N LEU A 49 0.34 -7.32 -11.30
CA LEU A 49 0.32 -8.28 -12.39
C LEU A 49 0.47 -9.69 -11.82
N GLU A 50 -0.53 -10.55 -12.02
CA GLU A 50 -0.46 -11.95 -11.66
C GLU A 50 -0.31 -12.82 -12.92
N TYR A 51 0.70 -13.68 -12.94
CA TYR A 51 0.87 -14.73 -13.93
C TYR A 51 0.82 -16.10 -13.26
N ALA A 52 -0.14 -16.94 -13.67
CA ALA A 52 -0.27 -18.30 -13.17
C ALA A 52 -0.93 -19.22 -14.20
N ASN A 53 -0.41 -20.44 -14.37
CA ASN A 53 -0.94 -21.46 -15.28
C ASN A 53 -1.15 -20.93 -16.73
N GLY A 54 -0.24 -20.09 -17.23
CA GLY A 54 -0.33 -19.50 -18.57
C GLY A 54 -1.36 -18.38 -18.74
N ARG A 55 -1.89 -17.83 -17.64
CA ARG A 55 -2.82 -16.68 -17.66
C ARG A 55 -2.20 -15.48 -16.97
N THR A 56 -2.45 -14.31 -17.53
CA THR A 56 -2.06 -13.03 -16.95
C THR A 56 -3.28 -12.18 -16.62
N ASN A 57 -3.27 -11.51 -15.48
CA ASN A 57 -4.23 -10.46 -15.13
C ASN A 57 -3.52 -9.28 -14.46
N VAL A 58 -4.09 -8.09 -14.57
CA VAL A 58 -3.65 -6.90 -13.83
C VAL A 58 -4.81 -6.37 -12.99
N SER A 59 -4.54 -6.04 -11.72
CA SER A 59 -5.53 -5.49 -10.78
C SER A 59 -4.93 -4.36 -9.96
N ASP A 60 -5.75 -3.39 -9.52
CA ASP A 60 -5.35 -2.19 -8.77
C ASP A 60 -5.85 -2.17 -7.31
N ASN A 61 -6.47 -3.26 -6.85
CA ASN A 61 -6.96 -3.35 -5.48
C ASN A 61 -5.83 -3.80 -4.54
N ASN A 62 -5.35 -2.88 -3.70
CA ASN A 62 -4.52 -3.19 -2.53
C ASN A 62 -5.33 -3.86 -1.38
N LEU A 63 -6.59 -4.20 -1.63
CA LEU A 63 -7.44 -4.94 -0.70
C LEU A 63 -7.50 -6.38 -1.19
N ASP A 64 -6.78 -7.24 -0.47
CA ASP A 64 -6.74 -8.69 -0.59
C ASP A 64 -8.08 -9.33 -0.18
N PHE A 65 -9.19 -8.85 -0.75
CA PHE A 65 -10.49 -9.52 -0.78
C PHE A 65 -10.70 -10.07 -2.19
N THR A 66 -9.83 -10.99 -2.60
CA THR A 66 -10.21 -11.90 -3.68
C THR A 66 -11.37 -12.75 -3.17
N VAL A 67 -12.57 -12.48 -3.68
CA VAL A 67 -13.68 -13.43 -3.63
C VAL A 67 -13.22 -14.65 -4.44
N PRO A 68 -13.10 -15.85 -3.84
CA PRO A 68 -12.80 -17.06 -4.61
C PRO A 68 -14.08 -17.46 -5.34
N GLY A 69 -14.34 -16.85 -6.49
CA GLY A 69 -15.54 -17.08 -7.31
C GLY A 69 -15.25 -17.59 -8.71
N ALA A 70 -14.09 -17.27 -9.28
CA ALA A 70 -13.63 -17.93 -10.49
C ALA A 70 -12.65 -19.01 -10.08
N ALA A 71 -13.15 -20.24 -9.91
CA ALA A 71 -12.31 -21.42 -9.80
C ALA A 71 -11.20 -21.32 -10.85
N ALA A 72 -9.97 -21.04 -10.40
CA ALA A 72 -8.79 -21.28 -11.20
C ALA A 72 -8.80 -22.78 -11.45
N ARG A 73 -9.42 -23.18 -12.56
CA ARG A 73 -9.33 -24.54 -13.09
C ARG A 73 -7.85 -24.87 -13.01
N ARG A 74 -7.51 -25.90 -12.23
CA ARG A 74 -6.20 -26.55 -12.28
C ARG A 74 -6.04 -27.06 -13.70
N GLY A 75 -5.60 -26.18 -14.59
CA GLY A 75 -5.20 -26.52 -15.93
C GLY A 75 -3.87 -27.23 -15.78
N ASN A 76 -3.72 -28.37 -16.43
CA ASN A 76 -2.48 -29.14 -16.50
C ASN A 76 -1.39 -28.42 -17.32
N SER A 77 -1.33 -27.08 -17.33
CA SER A 77 -0.23 -26.37 -17.95
C SER A 77 0.96 -26.45 -17.01
N ALA A 78 1.99 -27.19 -17.42
CA ALA A 78 3.29 -27.14 -16.77
C ALA A 78 3.77 -25.69 -16.77
N GLU A 79 4.12 -25.15 -15.61
CA GLU A 79 4.65 -23.78 -15.50
C GLU A 79 5.91 -23.69 -16.37
N THR A 80 5.89 -22.76 -17.33
CA THR A 80 6.95 -22.68 -18.35
C THR A 80 8.07 -21.72 -17.96
N LEU A 81 7.78 -20.74 -17.09
CA LEU A 81 8.73 -19.71 -16.66
C LEU A 81 9.68 -20.23 -15.57
N THR A 82 10.95 -19.82 -15.67
CA THR A 82 11.91 -19.91 -14.57
C THR A 82 12.01 -18.57 -13.82
N GLU A 83 12.47 -18.61 -12.57
CA GLU A 83 12.74 -17.40 -11.79
C GLU A 83 13.76 -16.48 -12.48
N GLU A 84 14.79 -17.06 -13.12
CA GLU A 84 15.80 -16.32 -13.89
C GLU A 84 15.16 -15.53 -15.05
N GLN A 85 14.27 -16.16 -15.83
CA GLN A 85 13.54 -15.49 -16.91
C GLN A 85 12.67 -14.34 -16.37
N VAL A 86 12.02 -14.55 -15.23
CA VAL A 86 11.21 -13.51 -14.58
C VAL A 86 12.09 -12.32 -14.22
N ARG A 87 13.21 -12.55 -13.54
CA ARG A 87 14.05 -11.46 -12.99
C ARG A 87 14.87 -10.75 -14.06
N GLU A 88 15.42 -11.48 -15.01
CA GLU A 88 16.41 -10.94 -15.95
C GLU A 88 15.80 -10.48 -17.27
N ARG A 89 14.63 -11.02 -17.66
CA ARG A 89 13.97 -10.67 -18.93
C ARG A 89 12.64 -9.97 -18.71
N ILE A 90 11.74 -10.57 -17.94
CA ILE A 90 10.38 -10.07 -17.80
C ILE A 90 10.34 -8.77 -17.00
N VAL A 91 10.98 -8.73 -15.83
CA VAL A 91 10.95 -7.55 -14.96
C VAL A 91 11.49 -6.29 -15.66
N PRO A 92 12.68 -6.29 -16.29
CA PRO A 92 13.19 -5.10 -16.97
C PRO A 92 12.30 -4.63 -18.13
N GLU A 93 11.75 -5.56 -18.91
CA GLU A 93 10.91 -5.24 -20.05
C GLU A 93 9.57 -4.65 -19.63
N LEU A 94 8.93 -5.26 -18.63
CA LEU A 94 7.68 -4.74 -18.08
C LEU A 94 7.88 -3.42 -17.33
N ALA A 95 9.03 -3.22 -16.67
CA ALA A 95 9.37 -1.96 -16.00
C ALA A 95 9.48 -0.80 -17.01
N ALA A 96 10.11 -1.03 -18.15
CA ALA A 96 10.16 -0.04 -19.23
C ALA A 96 8.78 0.22 -19.82
N TYR A 97 8.00 -0.84 -20.07
CA TYR A 97 6.67 -0.73 -20.65
C TYR A 97 5.71 0.05 -19.75
N ILE A 98 5.60 -0.33 -18.46
CA ILE A 98 4.71 0.34 -17.52
C ILE A 98 5.11 1.80 -17.32
N GLY A 99 6.40 2.13 -17.31
CA GLY A 99 6.85 3.53 -17.26
C GLY A 99 6.26 4.37 -18.39
N GLN A 100 6.37 3.88 -19.64
CA GLN A 100 5.78 4.55 -20.81
C GLN A 100 4.25 4.61 -20.74
N THR A 101 3.60 3.55 -20.25
CA THR A 101 2.15 3.54 -20.06
C THR A 101 1.73 4.63 -19.08
N LEU A 102 2.41 4.77 -17.94
CA LEU A 102 2.09 5.78 -16.93
C LEU A 102 2.33 7.21 -17.44
N ASP A 103 3.37 7.43 -18.25
CA ASP A 103 3.65 8.74 -18.87
C ASP A 103 2.53 9.20 -19.82
N ALA A 104 1.81 8.25 -20.43
CA ALA A 104 0.68 8.53 -21.33
C ALA A 104 -0.65 8.77 -20.58
N LEU A 105 -0.73 8.43 -19.29
CA LEU A 105 -1.94 8.60 -18.49
C LEU A 105 -2.12 10.05 -18.04
N THR A 106 -3.38 10.45 -17.81
CA THR A 106 -3.67 11.73 -17.15
C THR A 106 -3.06 11.73 -15.75
N PRO A 107 -2.34 12.80 -15.35
CA PRO A 107 -1.67 12.84 -14.06
C PRO A 107 -2.60 12.54 -12.88
N ALA A 108 -3.85 12.97 -12.89
CA ALA A 108 -4.80 12.75 -11.78
C ALA A 108 -5.13 11.27 -11.48
N LEU A 109 -4.86 10.35 -12.41
CA LEU A 109 -5.12 8.92 -12.21
C LEU A 109 -4.16 8.29 -11.20
N ILE A 110 -2.88 8.67 -11.26
CA ILE A 110 -1.83 8.07 -10.45
C ILE A 110 -1.55 8.94 -9.24
N ASP A 111 -1.46 8.34 -8.05
CA ASP A 111 -1.10 9.07 -6.84
C ASP A 111 0.35 9.60 -6.90
N TYR A 112 0.77 10.36 -5.89
CA TYR A 112 2.14 10.88 -5.82
C TYR A 112 3.18 9.75 -5.78
N HIS A 113 2.78 8.56 -5.33
CA HIS A 113 3.59 7.35 -5.31
C HIS A 113 2.77 6.20 -5.91
N PHE A 114 3.42 5.40 -6.75
CA PHE A 114 2.80 4.23 -7.37
C PHE A 114 3.76 3.04 -7.39
N THR A 115 3.26 1.85 -7.07
CA THR A 115 4.03 0.61 -7.14
C THR A 115 3.36 -0.41 -8.05
N PHE A 116 4.11 -0.89 -9.05
CA PHE A 116 3.72 -2.02 -9.88
C PHE A 116 4.45 -3.27 -9.40
N THR A 117 3.69 -4.28 -8.95
CA THR A 117 4.24 -5.55 -8.47
C THR A 117 3.87 -6.67 -9.42
N GLY A 118 4.77 -7.63 -9.59
CA GLY A 118 4.50 -8.89 -10.26
C GLY A 118 4.44 -10.04 -9.26
N LYS A 119 3.53 -10.98 -9.51
CA LYS A 119 3.45 -12.28 -8.86
C LYS A 119 3.41 -13.35 -9.94
N PHE A 120 4.50 -14.09 -10.06
CA PHE A 120 4.72 -15.04 -11.12
C PHE A 120 4.79 -16.44 -10.53
N ARG A 121 3.97 -17.35 -11.04
CA ARG A 121 4.16 -18.78 -10.79
C ARG A 121 5.22 -19.30 -11.76
N THR A 122 6.31 -19.83 -11.22
CA THR A 122 7.45 -20.39 -11.96
C THR A 122 7.61 -21.87 -11.63
N ARG A 123 8.55 -22.53 -12.32
CA ARG A 123 8.95 -23.92 -12.03
C ARG A 123 9.51 -24.09 -10.62
N GLU A 124 10.19 -23.06 -10.11
CA GLU A 124 10.86 -23.04 -8.81
C GLU A 124 9.91 -22.63 -7.67
N GLY A 125 8.77 -22.01 -7.98
CA GLY A 125 7.78 -21.59 -7.00
C GLY A 125 7.11 -20.27 -7.37
N GLU A 126 6.54 -19.60 -6.38
CA GLU A 126 5.98 -18.26 -6.57
C GLU A 126 7.08 -17.20 -6.39
N VAL A 127 7.25 -16.35 -7.41
CA VAL A 127 8.15 -15.21 -7.39
C VAL A 127 7.32 -13.94 -7.31
N ARG A 128 7.38 -13.25 -6.16
CA ARG A 128 6.82 -11.90 -5.98
C ARG A 128 7.94 -10.87 -6.07
N VAL A 129 7.80 -9.90 -6.96
CA VAL A 129 8.85 -8.91 -7.24
C VAL A 129 8.23 -7.54 -7.54
N ARG A 130 8.87 -6.48 -7.06
CA ARG A 130 8.53 -5.10 -7.47
C ARG A 130 9.09 -4.88 -8.87
N ILE A 131 8.20 -4.67 -9.83
CA ILE A 131 8.57 -4.44 -11.24
C ILE A 131 8.94 -2.97 -11.44
N TYR A 132 8.13 -2.05 -10.90
CA TYR A 132 8.31 -0.62 -11.10
C TYR A 132 7.87 0.18 -9.87
N GLU A 133 8.57 1.28 -9.60
CA GLU A 133 8.21 2.25 -8.57
C GLU A 133 8.33 3.66 -9.14
N TYR A 134 7.26 4.43 -8.97
CA TYR A 134 7.16 5.81 -9.42
C TYR A 134 6.93 6.73 -8.23
N VAL A 135 7.64 7.85 -8.21
CA VAL A 135 7.42 8.94 -7.24
C VAL A 135 7.38 10.26 -8.01
N ASN A 136 6.27 10.99 -7.85
CA ASN A 136 6.13 12.36 -8.32
C ASN A 136 6.44 13.33 -7.18
N GLU A 137 7.67 13.82 -7.13
CA GLU A 137 8.13 14.73 -6.07
C GLU A 137 7.34 16.05 -6.02
N THR A 138 6.88 16.55 -7.17
CA THR A 138 6.04 17.74 -7.24
C THR A 138 4.69 17.51 -6.55
N LYS A 139 4.01 16.40 -6.84
CA LYS A 139 2.76 16.04 -6.16
C LYS A 139 2.97 15.77 -4.69
N LYS A 140 4.08 15.10 -4.32
CA LYS A 140 4.44 14.84 -2.92
C LYS A 140 4.53 16.14 -2.12
N LYS A 141 5.26 17.12 -2.65
CA LYS A 141 5.38 18.45 -2.02
C LYS A 141 4.02 19.14 -1.89
N GLN A 142 3.22 19.15 -2.96
CA GLN A 142 1.88 19.73 -2.93
C GLN A 142 0.99 19.04 -1.89
N LEU A 143 1.05 17.71 -1.79
CA LEU A 143 0.28 16.95 -0.80
C LEU A 143 0.69 17.31 0.63
N LEU A 144 1.98 17.42 0.91
CA LEU A 144 2.49 17.84 2.23
C LEU A 144 2.00 19.24 2.63
N GLU A 145 2.01 20.19 1.69
CA GLU A 145 1.47 21.55 1.90
C GLU A 145 -0.03 21.50 2.20
N ARG A 146 -0.80 20.72 1.43
CA ARG A 146 -2.25 20.56 1.63
C ARG A 146 -2.60 19.86 2.94
N ILE A 147 -1.82 18.87 3.36
CA ILE A 147 -1.96 18.20 4.67
C ILE A 147 -1.72 19.21 5.79
N SER A 148 -0.63 19.96 5.72
CA SER A 148 -0.28 20.97 6.72
C SER A 148 -1.38 22.03 6.85
N PHE A 149 -1.84 22.56 5.72
CA PHE A 149 -2.94 23.52 5.68
C PHE A 149 -4.25 22.94 6.23
N TYR A 150 -4.59 21.70 5.88
CA TYR A 150 -5.78 21.03 6.40
C TYR A 150 -5.73 20.88 7.93
N ILE A 151 -4.60 20.40 8.45
CA ILE A 151 -4.41 20.23 9.90
C ILE A 151 -4.59 21.57 10.62
N GLU A 152 -3.86 22.61 10.19
CA GLU A 152 -3.89 23.92 10.83
C GLU A 152 -5.31 24.53 10.78
N LYS A 153 -5.93 24.57 9.60
CA LYS A 153 -7.17 25.33 9.38
C LYS A 153 -8.44 24.54 9.71
N LYS A 154 -8.45 23.22 9.54
CA LYS A 154 -9.65 22.39 9.68
C LYS A 154 -9.68 21.55 10.95
N LEU A 155 -8.53 21.15 11.50
CA LEU A 155 -8.48 20.36 12.73
C LEU A 155 -8.11 21.18 13.96
N GLU A 156 -7.00 21.91 13.89
CA GLU A 156 -6.48 22.66 15.05
C GLU A 156 -7.31 23.92 15.31
N ALA A 157 -7.48 24.77 14.29
CA ALA A 157 -8.34 25.96 14.37
C ALA A 157 -9.84 25.66 14.15
N GLY A 158 -10.16 24.48 13.60
CA GLY A 158 -11.52 24.13 13.22
C GLY A 158 -12.40 23.73 14.40
N LYS A 159 -13.69 24.10 14.31
CA LYS A 159 -14.74 23.73 15.28
C LYS A 159 -15.84 22.86 14.69
N TYR A 160 -15.77 22.58 13.40
CA TYR A 160 -16.81 21.83 12.68
C TYR A 160 -16.41 20.37 12.48
N PRO A 161 -17.39 19.46 12.42
CA PRO A 161 -17.14 18.07 12.04
C PRO A 161 -16.41 17.96 10.70
N THR A 162 -15.48 17.02 10.60
CA THR A 162 -14.75 16.71 9.36
C THR A 162 -15.59 15.80 8.46
N LYS A 163 -15.26 15.71 7.17
CA LYS A 163 -15.90 14.71 6.30
C LYS A 163 -15.22 13.35 6.44
N PRO A 164 -15.95 12.21 6.36
CA PRO A 164 -15.34 10.88 6.44
C PRO A 164 -14.22 10.65 5.43
N LEU A 165 -14.42 11.11 4.18
CA LEU A 165 -13.41 11.03 3.13
C LEU A 165 -12.10 11.76 3.48
N GLU A 166 -12.19 12.89 4.19
CA GLU A 166 -10.98 13.62 4.61
C GLU A 166 -10.23 12.85 5.70
N THR A 167 -10.95 12.20 6.63
CA THR A 167 -10.34 11.31 7.64
C THR A 167 -9.70 10.08 7.00
N PHE A 168 -10.35 9.49 6.00
CA PHE A 168 -9.80 8.38 5.24
C PHE A 168 -8.43 8.72 4.65
N PHE A 169 -8.30 9.85 3.93
CA PHE A 169 -7.02 10.24 3.35
C PHE A 169 -6.00 10.68 4.42
N LEU A 170 -6.39 11.55 5.35
CA LEU A 170 -5.45 12.10 6.33
C LEU A 170 -4.82 11.01 7.19
N SER A 171 -5.61 10.02 7.63
CA SER A 171 -5.10 8.94 8.47
C SER A 171 -4.08 8.05 7.78
N ARG A 172 -4.26 7.79 6.48
CA ARG A 172 -3.27 7.07 5.65
C ARG A 172 -2.01 7.90 5.47
N HIS A 173 -2.15 9.18 5.12
CA HIS A 173 -1.01 10.07 4.85
C HIS A 173 -0.12 10.30 6.06
N LEU A 174 -0.72 10.47 7.24
CA LEU A 174 0.05 10.65 8.49
C LEU A 174 0.87 9.42 8.87
N LEU A 175 0.45 8.24 8.43
CA LEU A 175 1.14 6.96 8.66
C LEU A 175 2.08 6.57 7.50
N ASP A 176 2.12 7.37 6.44
CA ASP A 176 2.97 7.13 5.28
C ASP A 176 4.39 7.64 5.53
N GLU A 177 5.33 6.73 5.69
CA GLU A 177 6.74 7.05 5.95
C GLU A 177 7.46 7.69 4.76
N ARG A 178 6.90 7.62 3.55
CA ARG A 178 7.43 8.36 2.41
C ARG A 178 7.10 9.85 2.52
N LEU A 179 5.97 10.19 3.14
CA LEU A 179 5.58 11.58 3.44
C LEU A 179 6.22 12.07 4.74
N PHE A 180 6.22 11.23 5.77
CA PHE A 180 6.74 11.54 7.11
C PHE A 180 7.75 10.47 7.58
N PRO A 181 9.02 10.52 7.11
CA PRO A 181 10.05 9.54 7.49
C PRO A 181 10.32 9.51 9.01
N ASN A 182 10.19 10.65 9.67
CA ASN A 182 10.32 10.80 11.12
C ASN A 182 8.95 11.01 11.73
N MET A 183 8.17 9.93 11.81
CA MET A 183 6.80 9.94 12.28
C MET A 183 6.70 10.45 13.73
N ASP A 184 5.99 11.56 13.94
CA ASP A 184 5.66 12.07 15.28
C ASP A 184 4.41 11.36 15.82
N VAL A 185 4.64 10.25 16.52
CA VAL A 185 3.57 9.40 17.07
C VAL A 185 2.67 10.18 18.03
N GLY A 186 3.24 11.06 18.86
CA GLY A 186 2.47 11.88 19.81
C GLY A 186 1.53 12.85 19.10
N ARG A 187 2.01 13.48 18.02
CA ARG A 187 1.18 14.34 17.17
C ARG A 187 0.09 13.57 16.44
N ILE A 188 0.39 12.39 15.89
CA ILE A 188 -0.60 11.57 15.17
C ILE A 188 -1.74 11.13 16.11
N ILE A 189 -1.41 10.63 17.30
CA ILE A 189 -2.41 10.27 18.31
C ILE A 189 -3.30 11.48 18.63
N SER A 190 -2.69 12.64 18.89
CA SER A 190 -3.41 13.88 19.21
C SER A 190 -4.36 14.30 18.07
N LEU A 191 -3.93 14.19 16.81
CA LEU A 191 -4.76 14.49 15.65
C LEU A 191 -5.93 13.51 15.49
N PHE A 192 -5.71 12.21 15.74
CA PHE A 192 -6.76 11.20 15.68
C PHE A 192 -7.79 11.37 16.80
N GLU A 193 -7.36 11.71 18.01
CA GLU A 193 -8.23 12.09 19.11
C GLU A 193 -9.03 13.35 18.78
N LYS A 194 -8.38 14.36 18.20
CA LYS A 194 -9.05 15.60 17.77
C LYS A 194 -10.14 15.33 16.74
N ILE A 195 -9.88 14.50 15.73
CA ILE A 195 -10.89 14.05 14.75
C ILE A 195 -12.09 13.43 15.47
N GLN A 196 -11.86 12.53 16.42
CA GLN A 196 -12.97 11.92 17.17
C GLN A 196 -13.72 12.94 18.02
N GLN A 197 -13.03 13.89 18.63
CA GLN A 197 -13.62 14.93 19.46
C GLN A 197 -14.51 15.88 18.65
N VAL A 198 -14.03 16.41 17.51
CA VAL A 198 -14.80 17.35 16.68
C VAL A 198 -16.00 16.69 16.00
N ASN A 199 -15.98 15.36 15.84
CA ASN A 199 -17.11 14.58 15.31
C ASN A 199 -17.97 13.94 16.41
N LYS A 200 -17.78 14.30 17.69
CA LYS A 200 -18.61 13.77 18.78
C LYS A 200 -20.08 14.17 18.56
N GLY A 201 -20.96 13.18 18.53
CA GLY A 201 -22.40 13.39 18.24
C GLY A 201 -22.74 13.50 16.75
N ASN A 202 -21.76 13.42 15.84
CA ASN A 202 -22.01 13.31 14.41
C ASN A 202 -22.41 11.86 14.05
N LYS A 203 -23.41 11.69 13.16
CA LYS A 203 -23.86 10.37 12.67
C LYS A 203 -22.75 9.53 12.01
N HIS A 204 -21.69 10.17 11.52
CA HIS A 204 -20.55 9.52 10.87
C HIS A 204 -19.40 9.16 11.83
N LEU A 205 -19.52 9.39 13.15
CA LEU A 205 -18.43 9.12 14.09
C LEU A 205 -17.90 7.66 14.01
N ALA A 206 -18.79 6.69 13.81
CA ALA A 206 -18.40 5.29 13.65
C ALA A 206 -17.55 5.06 12.38
N GLU A 207 -17.89 5.74 11.29
CA GLU A 207 -17.16 5.71 10.02
C GLU A 207 -15.75 6.30 10.17
N HIS A 208 -15.62 7.45 10.85
CA HIS A 208 -14.32 8.04 11.20
C HIS A 208 -13.46 7.05 11.99
N ARG A 209 -14.00 6.44 13.05
CA ARG A 209 -13.28 5.46 13.88
C ARG A 209 -12.85 4.23 13.08
N ASN A 210 -13.70 3.77 12.16
CA ASN A 210 -13.36 2.66 11.27
C ASN A 210 -12.16 3.02 10.39
N TYR A 211 -12.16 4.20 9.76
CA TYR A 211 -11.03 4.64 8.93
C TYR A 211 -9.71 4.77 9.73
N LEU A 212 -9.76 5.37 10.92
CA LEU A 212 -8.58 5.44 11.80
C LEU A 212 -8.05 4.05 12.17
N THR A 213 -8.95 3.13 12.51
CA THR A 213 -8.59 1.75 12.90
C THR A 213 -7.99 0.98 11.73
N VAL A 214 -8.60 1.08 10.55
CA VAL A 214 -8.10 0.42 9.33
C VAL A 214 -6.75 0.98 8.92
N ALA A 215 -6.55 2.30 8.97
CA ALA A 215 -5.27 2.92 8.64
C ALA A 215 -4.14 2.44 9.58
N LEU A 216 -4.39 2.41 10.89
CA LEU A 216 -3.43 1.89 11.87
C LEU A 216 -3.14 0.40 11.69
N ARG A 217 -4.18 -0.41 11.42
CA ARG A 217 -4.01 -1.85 11.15
C ARG A 217 -3.13 -2.06 9.92
N ASN A 218 -3.44 -1.38 8.81
CA ASN A 218 -2.68 -1.52 7.57
C ASN A 218 -1.22 -1.09 7.77
N TRP A 219 -0.98 0.06 8.41
CA TRP A 219 0.38 0.48 8.76
C TRP A 219 1.11 -0.57 9.63
N ALA A 220 0.42 -1.14 10.61
CA ALA A 220 1.00 -2.17 11.46
C ALA A 220 1.34 -3.43 10.66
N GLU A 221 0.46 -3.87 9.77
CA GLU A 221 0.65 -5.06 8.94
C GLU A 221 1.72 -4.89 7.86
N ASP A 222 1.77 -3.73 7.21
CA ASP A 222 2.60 -3.49 6.03
C ASP A 222 3.99 -2.95 6.39
N GLN A 223 4.11 -2.17 7.48
CA GLN A 223 5.35 -1.49 7.85
C GLN A 223 5.94 -2.00 9.16
N TRP A 224 5.13 -2.06 10.22
CA TRP A 224 5.65 -2.36 11.56
C TRP A 224 5.96 -3.85 11.75
N LEU A 225 5.02 -4.75 11.46
CA LEU A 225 5.20 -6.20 11.64
C LEU A 225 6.38 -6.74 10.84
N PRO A 226 6.56 -6.43 9.54
CA PRO A 226 7.66 -6.96 8.76
C PRO A 226 9.04 -6.51 9.25
N ARG A 227 9.15 -5.46 10.08
CA ARG A 227 10.43 -5.04 10.68
C ARG A 227 10.88 -5.96 11.80
N TYR A 228 9.95 -6.40 12.63
CA TYR A 228 10.26 -7.08 13.89
C TYR A 228 9.89 -8.56 13.87
N PHE A 229 9.10 -9.00 12.90
CA PHE A 229 8.61 -10.37 12.80
C PHE A 229 8.85 -10.94 11.41
N ASP A 230 9.22 -12.22 11.37
CA ASP A 230 9.13 -13.06 10.19
C ASP A 230 7.71 -13.62 10.10
N GLN A 231 7.10 -13.50 8.91
CA GLN A 231 5.82 -14.13 8.64
C GLN A 231 6.04 -15.63 8.46
N ALA A 232 5.50 -16.43 9.38
CA ALA A 232 5.62 -17.89 9.42
C ALA A 232 4.30 -18.62 9.11
N GLY A 233 3.23 -17.87 8.84
CA GLY A 233 1.91 -18.42 8.51
C GLY A 233 1.50 -18.21 7.05
N THR A 234 0.36 -18.78 6.67
CA THR A 234 -0.22 -18.63 5.33
C THR A 234 -0.81 -17.23 5.15
N GLN A 235 -1.17 -16.88 3.92
CA GLN A 235 -1.89 -15.63 3.61
C GLN A 235 -3.21 -15.50 4.41
N PHE A 236 -3.88 -16.63 4.70
CA PHE A 236 -5.16 -16.69 5.42
C PHE A 236 -5.01 -16.82 6.94
N GLN A 237 -3.87 -17.31 7.42
CA GLN A 237 -3.55 -17.43 8.84
C GLN A 237 -2.14 -16.92 9.07
N LYS A 238 -1.99 -15.59 9.09
CA LYS A 238 -0.70 -14.94 9.33
C LYS A 238 -0.24 -15.28 10.74
N GLN A 239 0.86 -16.00 10.84
CA GLN A 239 1.58 -16.24 12.09
C GLN A 239 2.87 -15.43 12.04
N TYR A 240 3.22 -14.80 13.15
CA TYR A 240 4.40 -13.94 13.22
C TYR A 240 5.36 -14.53 14.25
N LYS A 241 6.56 -14.86 13.80
CA LYS A 241 7.67 -15.24 14.69
C LYS A 241 8.57 -14.03 14.83
N LYS A 242 8.88 -13.63 16.06
CA LYS A 242 9.81 -12.51 16.29
C LYS A 242 11.12 -12.81 15.58
N LYS A 243 11.62 -11.88 14.78
CA LYS A 243 12.91 -12.03 14.10
C LYS A 243 13.97 -12.31 15.14
N ALA A 244 14.68 -13.41 14.97
CA ALA A 244 15.85 -13.70 15.76
C ALA A 244 16.99 -12.82 15.24
N ARG A 245 17.16 -11.59 15.73
CA ARG A 245 18.46 -10.91 15.56
C ARG A 245 18.77 -9.79 16.55
N LEU A 246 20.03 -9.85 16.97
CA LEU A 246 20.89 -8.87 17.62
C LEU A 246 20.51 -8.50 19.06
N GLY A 247 21.43 -8.84 19.98
CA GLY A 247 21.32 -8.61 21.41
C GLY A 247 21.01 -7.14 21.72
N TRP A 248 19.75 -6.88 22.02
CA TRP A 248 19.36 -5.68 22.73
C TRP A 248 19.86 -5.81 24.17
N LYS A 249 21.11 -5.39 24.41
CA LYS A 249 21.52 -4.99 25.76
C LYS A 249 20.65 -3.80 26.13
N ILE A 250 19.68 -4.03 26.99
CA ILE A 250 19.01 -2.97 27.74
C ILE A 250 20.13 -2.15 28.41
N PRO A 251 20.22 -0.83 28.20
CA PRO A 251 21.12 0.01 28.98
C PRO A 251 20.69 -0.09 30.45
N SER A 252 21.50 -0.74 31.28
CA SER A 252 21.27 -0.86 32.72
C SER A 252 21.61 0.45 33.43
N ARG A 253 20.71 1.42 33.37
CA ARG A 253 20.60 2.58 34.30
C ARG A 253 19.13 2.98 34.20
N VAL A 254 18.23 2.59 35.10
CA VAL A 254 18.15 3.05 36.50
C VAL A 254 17.51 1.95 37.37
N ARG A 255 18.32 1.30 38.19
CA ARG A 255 17.99 0.86 39.56
C ARG A 255 19.10 1.55 40.37
N SER A 256 18.88 2.38 41.38
CA SER A 256 17.94 2.28 42.49
C SER A 256 18.20 3.50 43.37
N SER A 257 17.16 4.26 43.71
CA SER A 257 17.19 5.17 44.87
C SER A 257 15.76 5.48 45.31
N LEU A 258 15.10 4.44 45.81
CA LEU A 258 13.95 4.56 46.71
C LEU A 258 14.06 3.36 47.68
N SER A 259 15.00 3.46 48.60
CA SER A 259 15.02 2.65 49.81
C SER A 259 14.40 3.47 50.92
N PHE A 260 13.32 2.93 51.45
CA PHE A 260 12.55 3.40 52.59
C PHE A 260 13.42 3.66 53.83
N MET A 261 13.02 4.66 54.62
CA MET A 261 13.49 4.90 55.98
C MET A 261 13.17 3.72 56.92
N PRO A 262 13.96 3.53 58.00
CA PRO A 262 13.92 2.36 58.86
C PRO A 262 12.83 2.45 59.93
N GLN A 263 12.33 1.28 60.36
CA GLN A 263 11.66 1.13 61.66
C GLN A 263 12.68 0.65 62.69
N SER A 264 12.86 1.46 63.74
CA SER A 264 13.01 1.07 65.16
C SER A 264 12.82 2.33 65.99
#